data_AF-A0A843BD01-F1
#
_entry.id   AF-A0A843BD01-F1
#
_cell.length_a   1.000
_cell.length_b   1.000
_cell.length_c   1.000
_cell.angle_alpha   90.00
_cell.angle_beta   90.00
_cell.angle_gamma   90.00
#
_symmetry.space_group_name_H-M   'P 1'
#
loop_
_entity.id
_entity.type
_entity.pdbx_description
1 polymer ?
#
loop_
_entity_poly.entity_id
_entity_poly.type
_entity_poly.pdbx_seq_one_letter_code
_entity_poly.pdbx_strand_id
1 'polypeptide(L)'
;KMHDAGIWRSAELEQFEQQEAQARQKLESLNPQVLRAQHQEKVAREIARGNVRWEQAPALDKVAELEHIEQKKMAQERAARAKDQAIGKVLADFKTNAIQRETKSLGFGDAGQRWNALPEPIRQSIEGYNALGKEARQLALEKIGASLKGNPKALERLEQGLAQGKSNDRDRGFER
;
A
#
# COMPACT_ATOMS: atom_id res chain seq x y z
N LYS A 1 -76.28 -49.89 8.05
CA LYS A 1 -75.03 -49.12 7.86
C LYS A 1 -74.50 -49.40 6.46
N MET A 2 -75.11 -48.82 5.44
CA MET A 2 -74.68 -48.98 4.03
C MET A 2 -73.66 -47.92 3.59
N HIS A 3 -73.47 -46.89 4.43
CA HIS A 3 -72.46 -45.84 4.27
C HIS A 3 -71.05 -46.37 4.57
N ASP A 4 -70.90 -47.21 5.60
CA ASP A 4 -69.62 -47.81 6.02
C ASP A 4 -69.10 -48.88 5.03
N ALA A 5 -69.99 -49.44 4.19
CA ALA A 5 -69.67 -50.44 3.17
C ALA A 5 -69.25 -49.81 1.82
N GLY A 6 -69.21 -48.48 1.72
CA GLY A 6 -68.83 -47.77 0.49
C GLY A 6 -69.85 -47.84 -0.65
N ILE A 7 -71.04 -48.41 -0.40
CA ILE A 7 -72.07 -48.62 -1.43
C ILE A 7 -72.76 -47.29 -1.77
N TRP A 8 -73.05 -46.44 -0.79
CA TRP A 8 -73.57 -45.07 -0.95
C TRP A 8 -72.67 -44.06 -0.20
N ARG A 9 -72.41 -42.89 -0.80
CA ARG A 9 -71.64 -41.81 -0.16
C ARG A 9 -72.38 -41.29 1.07
N SER A 10 -71.68 -41.08 2.18
CA SER A 10 -72.28 -40.44 3.36
C SER A 10 -72.46 -38.95 3.09
N ALA A 11 -73.54 -38.36 3.63
CA ALA A 11 -73.82 -36.93 3.47
C ALA A 11 -72.68 -36.04 4.02
N GLU A 12 -71.96 -36.52 5.04
CA GLU A 12 -70.80 -35.83 5.63
C GLU A 12 -69.59 -35.82 4.68
N LEU A 13 -69.31 -36.93 3.99
CA LEU A 13 -68.24 -36.99 2.99
C LEU A 13 -68.55 -36.11 1.79
N GLU A 14 -69.83 -36.05 1.39
CA GLU A 14 -70.28 -35.21 0.28
C GLU A 14 -70.18 -33.71 0.62
N GLN A 15 -70.48 -33.32 1.86
CA GLN A 15 -70.24 -31.98 2.37
C GLN A 15 -68.74 -31.64 2.41
N PHE A 16 -67.89 -32.60 2.80
CA PHE A 16 -66.45 -32.41 2.82
C PHE A 16 -65.87 -32.21 1.41
N GLU A 17 -66.30 -33.03 0.43
CA GLU A 17 -65.93 -32.88 -0.99
C GLU A 17 -66.39 -31.51 -1.55
N GLN A 18 -67.60 -31.05 -1.17
CA GLN A 18 -68.09 -29.72 -1.56
C GLN A 18 -67.26 -28.59 -0.95
N GLN A 19 -66.88 -28.69 0.32
CA GLN A 19 -66.01 -27.71 0.98
C GLN A 19 -64.62 -27.69 0.33
N GLU A 20 -64.07 -28.85 -0.01
CA GLU A 20 -62.78 -28.96 -0.70
C GLU A 20 -62.84 -28.36 -2.11
N ALA A 21 -63.91 -28.63 -2.87
CA ALA A 21 -64.12 -28.05 -4.19
C ALA A 21 -64.27 -26.51 -4.12
N GLN A 22 -65.01 -25.99 -3.13
CA GLN A 22 -65.14 -24.55 -2.90
C GLN A 22 -63.80 -23.92 -2.48
N ALA A 23 -63.01 -24.61 -1.65
CA ALA A 23 -61.67 -24.14 -1.27
C ALA A 23 -60.72 -24.09 -2.47
N ARG A 24 -60.76 -25.10 -3.34
CA ARG A 24 -59.97 -25.14 -4.59
C ARG A 24 -60.37 -24.03 -5.55
N GLN A 25 -61.67 -23.81 -5.78
CA GLN A 25 -62.13 -22.69 -6.61
C GLN A 25 -61.73 -21.33 -6.04
N LYS A 26 -61.80 -21.16 -4.71
CA LYS A 26 -61.31 -19.94 -4.05
C LYS A 26 -59.82 -19.74 -4.29
N LEU A 27 -59.00 -20.78 -4.12
CA LEU A 27 -57.56 -20.71 -4.43
C LEU A 27 -57.28 -20.39 -5.90
N GLU A 28 -58.00 -21.01 -6.84
CA GLU A 28 -57.87 -20.72 -8.27
C GLU A 28 -58.24 -19.28 -8.61
N SER A 29 -59.31 -18.74 -8.00
CA SER A 29 -59.72 -17.35 -8.18
C SER A 29 -58.68 -16.32 -7.68
N LEU A 30 -57.86 -16.70 -6.69
CA LEU A 30 -56.79 -15.86 -6.16
C LEU A 30 -55.51 -15.93 -7.00
N ASN A 31 -55.35 -16.99 -7.80
CA ASN A 31 -54.13 -17.26 -8.56
C ASN A 31 -53.69 -16.10 -9.49
N PRO A 32 -54.59 -15.41 -10.22
CA PRO A 32 -54.21 -14.24 -11.03
C PRO A 32 -53.66 -13.08 -10.18
N GLN A 33 -54.18 -12.90 -8.96
CA GLN A 33 -53.72 -11.84 -8.05
C GLN A 33 -52.33 -12.18 -7.49
N VAL A 34 -52.08 -13.46 -7.18
CA VAL A 34 -50.77 -13.95 -6.75
C VAL A 34 -49.73 -13.74 -7.86
N LEU A 35 -50.04 -14.13 -9.10
CA LEU A 35 -49.14 -13.94 -10.24
C LEU A 35 -48.87 -12.45 -10.51
N ARG A 36 -49.89 -11.60 -10.41
CA ARG A 36 -49.74 -10.15 -10.54
C ARG A 36 -48.86 -9.56 -9.43
N ALA A 37 -49.06 -10.00 -8.18
CA ALA A 37 -48.25 -9.56 -7.05
C ALA A 37 -46.78 -9.98 -7.20
N GLN A 38 -46.51 -11.21 -7.64
CA GLN A 38 -45.16 -11.70 -7.93
C GLN A 38 -44.49 -10.89 -9.04
N HIS A 39 -45.23 -10.56 -10.10
CA HIS A 39 -44.71 -9.71 -11.17
C HIS A 39 -44.40 -8.29 -10.67
N GLN A 40 -45.30 -7.68 -9.90
CA GLN A 40 -45.09 -6.36 -9.32
C GLN A 40 -43.90 -6.33 -8.36
N GLU A 41 -43.73 -7.36 -7.53
CA GLU A 41 -42.57 -7.51 -6.65
C GLU A 41 -41.28 -7.56 -7.46
N LYS A 42 -41.25 -8.35 -8.55
CA LYS A 42 -40.07 -8.46 -9.42
C LYS A 42 -39.70 -7.12 -10.05
N VAL A 43 -40.68 -6.40 -10.59
CA VAL A 43 -40.48 -5.06 -11.17
C VAL A 43 -40.00 -4.06 -10.11
N ALA A 44 -40.63 -4.03 -8.94
CA ALA A 44 -40.23 -3.14 -7.85
C ALA A 44 -38.79 -3.40 -7.40
N ARG A 45 -38.38 -4.67 -7.34
CA ARG A 45 -37.01 -5.08 -7.01
C ARG A 45 -36.00 -4.63 -8.08
N GLU A 46 -36.34 -4.75 -9.35
CA GLU A 46 -35.48 -4.29 -10.45
C GLU A 46 -35.30 -2.76 -10.44
N ILE A 47 -36.38 -2.01 -10.21
CA ILE A 47 -36.33 -0.54 -10.07
C ILE A 47 -35.48 -0.15 -8.86
N ALA A 48 -35.71 -0.77 -7.70
CA ALA A 48 -34.94 -0.48 -6.49
C ALA A 48 -33.44 -0.74 -6.69
N ARG A 49 -33.07 -1.84 -7.37
CA ARG A 49 -31.67 -2.13 -7.73
C ARG A 49 -31.08 -1.09 -8.68
N GLY A 50 -31.86 -0.65 -9.66
CA GLY A 50 -31.48 0.43 -10.58
C GLY A 50 -31.18 1.72 -9.81
N ASN A 51 -32.10 2.14 -8.94
CA ASN A 51 -31.97 3.36 -8.15
C ASN A 51 -30.75 3.31 -7.22
N VAL A 52 -30.56 2.22 -6.48
CA VAL A 52 -29.38 2.03 -5.63
C VAL A 52 -28.09 2.18 -6.44
N ARG A 53 -28.02 1.61 -7.65
CA ARG A 53 -26.84 1.75 -8.51
C ARG A 53 -26.62 3.19 -8.97
N TRP A 54 -27.67 3.88 -9.39
CA TRP A 54 -27.59 5.29 -9.82
C TRP A 54 -27.22 6.22 -8.67
N GLU A 55 -27.79 6.02 -7.50
CA GLU A 55 -27.49 6.78 -6.28
C GLU A 55 -26.07 6.52 -5.78
N GLN A 56 -25.55 5.30 -5.93
CA GLN A 56 -24.18 4.95 -5.54
C GLN A 56 -23.12 5.37 -6.56
N ALA A 57 -23.47 5.53 -7.85
CA ALA A 57 -22.50 5.83 -8.89
C ALA A 57 -21.64 7.08 -8.58
N PRO A 58 -22.18 8.23 -8.13
CA PRO A 58 -21.37 9.38 -7.75
C PRO A 58 -20.42 9.09 -6.56
N ALA A 59 -20.85 8.27 -5.60
CA ALA A 59 -20.04 7.90 -4.46
C ALA A 59 -18.87 7.00 -4.89
N LEU A 60 -19.12 6.04 -5.79
CA LEU A 60 -18.09 5.17 -6.36
C LEU A 60 -17.09 5.96 -7.21
N ASP A 61 -17.55 6.92 -8.02
CA ASP A 61 -16.68 7.81 -8.78
C ASP A 61 -15.78 8.63 -7.84
N LYS A 62 -16.34 9.11 -6.72
CA LYS A 62 -15.56 9.85 -5.72
C LYS A 62 -14.52 8.97 -5.02
N VAL A 63 -14.87 7.71 -4.72
CA VAL A 63 -13.92 6.74 -4.15
C VAL A 63 -12.76 6.52 -5.13
N ALA A 64 -13.05 6.30 -6.41
CA ALA A 64 -12.02 6.12 -7.43
C ALA A 64 -11.08 7.35 -7.56
N GLU A 65 -11.64 8.56 -7.48
CA GLU A 65 -10.84 9.79 -7.46
C GLU A 65 -9.91 9.84 -6.24
N LEU A 66 -10.44 9.51 -5.05
CA LEU A 66 -9.67 9.52 -3.80
C LEU A 66 -8.56 8.46 -3.81
N GLU A 67 -8.84 7.26 -4.31
CA GLU A 67 -7.83 6.20 -4.45
C GLU A 67 -6.69 6.63 -5.38
N HIS A 68 -7.00 7.32 -6.49
CA HIS A 68 -5.98 7.87 -7.38
C HIS A 68 -5.10 8.92 -6.70
N ILE A 69 -5.72 9.80 -5.89
CA ILE A 69 -5.00 10.80 -5.10
C ILE A 69 -4.10 10.12 -4.06
N GLU A 70 -4.62 9.11 -3.36
CA GLU A 70 -3.88 8.36 -2.36
C GLU A 70 -2.68 7.64 -2.98
N GLN A 71 -2.85 6.98 -4.13
CA GLN A 71 -1.77 6.32 -4.84
C GLN A 71 -0.65 7.31 -5.22
N LYS A 72 -1.02 8.49 -5.74
CA LYS A 72 -0.06 9.56 -6.05
C LYS A 72 0.67 10.05 -4.80
N LYS A 73 -0.04 10.28 -3.70
CA LYS A 73 0.54 10.71 -2.43
C LYS A 73 1.51 9.64 -1.89
N MET A 74 1.12 8.38 -1.90
CA MET A 74 1.97 7.26 -1.48
C MET A 74 3.24 7.15 -2.33
N ALA A 75 3.15 7.34 -3.64
CA ALA A 75 4.32 7.37 -4.51
C ALA A 75 5.27 8.54 -4.18
N GLN A 76 4.72 9.73 -3.95
CA GLN A 76 5.49 10.92 -3.56
C GLN A 76 6.17 10.73 -2.20
N GLU A 77 5.46 10.20 -1.20
CA GLU A 77 6.03 9.92 0.12
C GLU A 77 7.14 8.88 0.06
N ARG A 78 6.96 7.80 -0.71
CA ARG A 78 8.03 6.80 -0.92
C ARG A 78 9.25 7.44 -1.58
N ALA A 79 9.06 8.27 -2.60
CA ALA A 79 10.16 8.96 -3.27
C ALA A 79 10.89 9.94 -2.33
N ALA A 80 10.15 10.67 -1.48
CA ALA A 80 10.74 11.55 -0.47
C ALA A 80 11.55 10.77 0.56
N ARG A 81 10.97 9.69 1.11
CA ARG A 81 11.67 8.80 2.07
C ARG A 81 12.92 8.18 1.47
N ALA A 82 12.88 7.73 0.21
CA ALA A 82 14.04 7.18 -0.47
C ALA A 82 15.17 8.21 -0.61
N LYS A 83 14.85 9.48 -0.91
CA LYS A 83 15.84 10.57 -0.95
C LYS A 83 16.44 10.84 0.43
N ASP A 84 15.61 10.95 1.47
CA ASP A 84 16.11 11.16 2.83
C ASP A 84 16.98 9.99 3.31
N GLN A 85 16.61 8.75 2.98
CA GLN A 85 17.42 7.57 3.28
C GLN A 85 18.76 7.56 2.54
N ALA A 86 18.78 7.94 1.26
CA ALA A 86 20.01 8.04 0.48
C ALA A 86 20.97 9.07 1.10
N ILE A 87 20.46 10.25 1.49
CA ILE A 87 21.25 11.29 2.16
C ILE A 87 21.76 10.78 3.51
N GLY A 88 20.91 10.15 4.32
CA GLY A 88 21.29 9.59 5.61
C GLY A 88 22.42 8.55 5.49
N LYS A 89 22.35 7.68 4.49
CA LYS A 89 23.40 6.68 4.20
C LYS A 89 24.72 7.33 3.82
N VAL A 90 24.70 8.32 2.93
CA VAL A 90 25.91 9.04 2.49
C VAL A 90 26.56 9.81 3.65
N LEU A 91 25.76 10.46 4.50
CA LEU A 91 26.27 11.14 5.70
C LEU A 91 26.86 10.14 6.71
N ALA A 92 26.24 8.98 6.88
CA ALA A 92 26.78 7.92 7.73
C ALA A 92 28.14 7.42 7.20
N ASP A 93 28.25 7.16 5.90
CA ASP A 93 29.50 6.76 5.24
C ASP A 93 30.59 7.83 5.38
N PHE A 94 30.24 9.10 5.20
CA PHE A 94 31.15 10.23 5.41
C PHE A 94 31.67 10.24 6.87
N LYS A 95 30.77 10.13 7.85
CA LYS A 95 31.14 10.09 9.27
C LYS A 95 32.04 8.90 9.60
N THR A 96 31.75 7.72 9.05
CA THR A 96 32.59 6.53 9.22
C THR A 96 33.99 6.75 8.67
N ASN A 97 34.12 7.27 7.45
CA ASN A 97 35.43 7.59 6.86
C ASN A 97 36.18 8.66 7.69
N ALA A 98 35.46 9.65 8.22
CA ALA A 98 36.05 10.66 9.09
C ALA A 98 36.60 10.08 10.40
N ILE A 99 35.86 9.19 11.06
CA ILE A 99 36.32 8.47 12.26
C ILE A 99 37.52 7.57 11.93
N GLN A 100 37.48 6.85 10.80
CA GLN A 100 38.59 5.99 10.35
C GLN A 100 39.85 6.80 10.07
N ARG A 101 39.70 7.99 9.48
CA ARG A 101 40.79 8.94 9.30
C ARG A 101 41.34 9.48 10.61
N GLU A 102 40.48 9.90 11.53
CA GLU A 102 40.88 10.41 12.85
C GLU A 102 41.65 9.36 13.67
N THR A 103 41.23 8.09 13.57
CA THR A 103 41.88 6.95 14.24
C THR A 103 42.99 6.30 13.41
N LYS A 104 43.24 6.78 12.18
CA LYS A 104 44.17 6.19 11.18
C LYS A 104 43.99 4.66 11.00
N SER A 105 42.76 4.17 11.12
CA SER A 105 42.43 2.74 11.09
C SER A 105 41.97 2.28 9.70
N LEU A 106 41.91 0.95 9.47
CA LEU A 106 41.29 0.36 8.27
C LEU A 106 41.78 0.96 6.93
N GLY A 107 43.07 1.24 6.81
CA GLY A 107 43.66 1.81 5.60
C GLY A 107 43.46 3.32 5.42
N PHE A 108 43.05 4.04 6.48
CA PHE A 108 42.88 5.51 6.48
C PHE A 108 44.08 6.29 7.04
N GLY A 109 45.21 5.62 7.27
CA GLY A 109 46.49 6.27 7.59
C GLY A 109 47.07 7.06 6.41
N ASP A 110 48.16 7.79 6.63
CA ASP A 110 48.75 8.70 5.62
C ASP A 110 49.26 7.95 4.38
N ALA A 111 49.86 6.77 4.56
CA ALA A 111 50.21 5.86 3.48
C ALA A 111 49.10 4.86 3.12
N GLY A 112 47.91 5.01 3.71
CA GLY A 112 46.81 4.06 3.59
C GLY A 112 46.17 4.05 2.21
N GLN A 113 46.02 2.87 1.61
CA GLN A 113 45.45 2.71 0.26
C GLN A 113 43.99 3.22 0.19
N ARG A 114 43.21 3.07 1.26
CA ARG A 114 41.81 3.52 1.28
C ARG A 114 41.69 5.04 1.45
N TRP A 115 42.56 5.66 2.23
CA TRP A 115 42.68 7.13 2.27
C TRP A 115 43.08 7.70 0.92
N ASN A 116 44.14 7.16 0.33
CA ASN A 116 44.69 7.69 -0.93
C ASN A 116 43.83 7.38 -2.16
N ALA A 117 42.89 6.46 -2.05
CA ALA A 117 41.88 6.20 -3.09
C ALA A 117 40.71 7.19 -3.07
N LEU A 118 40.53 7.97 -2.00
CA LEU A 118 39.49 9.00 -1.97
C LEU A 118 39.89 10.22 -2.82
N PRO A 119 38.95 10.83 -3.56
CA PRO A 119 39.18 12.09 -4.24
C PRO A 119 39.66 13.19 -3.30
N GLU A 120 40.59 14.02 -3.77
CA GLU A 120 41.16 15.13 -3.01
C GLU A 120 40.12 16.04 -2.33
N PRO A 121 39.02 16.47 -3.00
CA PRO A 121 38.00 17.31 -2.36
C PRO A 121 37.32 16.63 -1.16
N ILE A 122 37.17 15.30 -1.19
CA ILE A 122 36.55 14.53 -0.11
C ILE A 122 37.52 14.39 1.06
N ARG A 123 38.81 14.15 0.78
CA ARG A 123 39.85 14.12 1.80
C ARG A 123 39.92 15.44 2.56
N GLN A 124 39.98 16.56 1.85
CA GLN A 124 39.97 17.90 2.45
C GLN A 124 38.71 18.16 3.27
N SER A 125 37.54 17.74 2.79
CA SER A 125 36.29 17.86 3.55
C SER A 125 36.31 17.03 4.84
N ILE A 126 36.89 15.83 4.82
CA ILE A 126 37.04 14.98 6.01
C ILE A 126 38.02 15.58 7.00
N GLU A 127 39.17 16.07 6.53
CA GLU A 127 40.17 16.71 7.40
C GLU A 127 39.64 18.01 8.01
N GLY A 128 38.98 18.84 7.20
CA GLY A 128 38.30 20.04 7.68
C GLY A 128 37.20 19.73 8.70
N TYR A 129 36.43 18.66 8.49
CA TYR A 129 35.45 18.19 9.46
C TYR A 129 36.10 17.71 10.77
N ASN A 130 37.19 16.95 10.69
CA ASN A 130 37.90 16.46 11.87
C ASN A 130 38.65 17.58 12.62
N ALA A 131 39.00 18.68 11.96
CA ALA A 131 39.56 19.87 12.62
C ALA A 131 38.52 20.62 13.47
N LEU A 132 37.22 20.40 13.25
CA LEU A 132 36.16 21.01 14.06
C LEU A 132 36.02 20.35 15.43
N GLY A 133 35.62 21.15 16.43
CA GLY A 133 35.18 20.64 17.73
C GLY A 133 33.87 19.83 17.63
N LYS A 134 33.58 19.01 18.65
CA LYS A 134 32.46 18.05 18.64
C LYS A 134 31.09 18.69 18.31
N GLU A 135 30.77 19.84 18.90
CA GLU A 135 29.50 20.54 18.64
C GLU A 135 29.44 21.12 17.22
N ALA A 136 30.56 21.68 16.74
CA ALA A 136 30.67 22.20 15.38
C ALA A 136 30.59 21.10 14.31
N ARG A 137 31.07 19.88 14.62
CA ARG A 137 30.91 18.70 13.74
C ARG A 137 29.44 18.34 13.52
N GLN A 138 28.62 18.37 14.57
CA GLN A 138 27.19 18.06 14.45
C GLN A 138 26.48 19.08 13.54
N LEU A 139 26.74 20.37 13.76
CA LEU A 139 26.22 21.44 12.90
C LEU A 139 26.72 21.34 11.46
N ALA A 140 27.97 20.90 11.25
CA ALA A 140 28.51 20.69 9.92
C ALA A 140 27.79 19.54 9.18
N LEU A 141 27.51 18.42 9.86
CA LEU A 141 26.74 17.31 9.26
C LEU A 141 25.32 17.73 8.87
N GLU A 142 24.65 18.53 9.72
CA GLU A 142 23.32 19.05 9.41
C GLU A 142 23.33 19.97 8.19
N LYS A 143 24.33 20.86 8.09
CA LYS A 143 24.51 21.75 6.93
C LYS A 143 24.81 20.97 5.65
N ILE A 144 25.67 19.95 5.72
CA ILE A 144 25.94 19.06 4.59
C ILE A 144 24.65 18.36 4.17
N GLY A 145 23.90 17.77 5.12
CA GLY A 145 22.61 17.13 4.84
C GLY A 145 21.60 18.06 4.18
N ALA A 146 21.45 19.29 4.67
CA ALA A 146 20.58 20.29 4.08
C ALA A 146 21.00 20.69 2.66
N SER A 147 22.31 20.85 2.42
CA SER A 147 22.85 21.13 1.09
C SER A 147 22.58 20.00 0.09
N LEU A 148 22.72 18.74 0.53
CA LEU A 148 22.47 17.55 -0.29
C LEU A 148 20.99 17.40 -0.66
N LYS A 149 20.06 17.79 0.21
CA LYS A 149 18.61 17.78 -0.09
C LYS A 149 18.25 18.61 -1.32
N GLY A 150 18.91 19.76 -1.49
CA GLY A 150 18.69 20.65 -2.63
C GLY A 150 19.52 20.33 -3.88
N ASN A 151 20.50 19.41 -3.79
CA ASN A 151 21.46 19.17 -4.85
C ASN A 151 21.71 17.67 -5.09
N PRO A 152 20.90 17.01 -5.94
CA PRO A 152 21.04 15.58 -6.20
C PRO A 152 22.38 15.22 -6.86
N LYS A 153 22.95 16.12 -7.68
CA LYS A 153 24.28 15.90 -8.28
C LYS A 153 25.40 15.94 -7.24
N ALA A 154 25.27 16.76 -6.20
CA ALA A 154 26.23 16.77 -5.10
C ALA A 154 26.15 15.48 -4.27
N LEU A 155 24.93 14.96 -4.05
CA LEU A 155 24.73 13.68 -3.39
C LEU A 155 25.40 12.53 -4.15
N GLU A 156 25.16 12.44 -5.45
CA GLU A 156 25.75 11.41 -6.31
C GLU A 156 27.28 11.48 -6.32
N ARG A 157 27.86 12.68 -6.48
CA ARG A 157 29.33 12.86 -6.46
C ARG A 157 29.94 12.46 -5.13
N LEU A 158 29.30 12.82 -4.02
CA LEU A 158 29.77 12.46 -2.69
C LEU A 158 29.67 10.95 -2.47
N GLU A 159 28.57 10.31 -2.85
CA GLU A 159 28.39 8.86 -2.79
C GLU A 159 29.46 8.13 -3.62
N GLN A 160 29.64 8.51 -4.88
CA GLN A 160 30.64 7.91 -5.78
C GLN A 160 32.06 8.07 -5.22
N GLY A 161 32.41 9.26 -4.75
CA GLY A 161 33.74 9.50 -4.22
C GLY A 161 34.00 8.78 -2.90
N LEU A 162 33.01 8.63 -2.02
CA LEU A 162 33.14 7.81 -0.80
C LEU A 162 33.23 6.31 -1.12
N ALA A 163 32.62 5.85 -2.22
CA ALA A 163 32.68 4.46 -2.67
C ALA A 163 34.08 4.07 -3.20
N GLN A 164 34.84 5.00 -3.77
CA GLN A 164 36.21 4.73 -4.27
C GLN A 164 37.15 4.23 -3.17
N GLY A 165 36.98 4.70 -1.93
CA GLY A 165 37.73 4.20 -0.76
C GLY A 165 37.29 2.81 -0.26
N LYS A 166 36.18 2.25 -0.75
CA LYS A 166 35.65 0.92 -0.36
C LYS A 166 36.03 -0.19 -1.35
N SER A 167 36.22 0.13 -2.63
CA SER A 167 36.38 -0.87 -3.70
C SER A 167 37.69 -1.66 -3.64
N ASN A 168 38.74 -1.14 -3.01
CA ASN A 168 40.08 -1.77 -3.02
C ASN A 168 40.28 -2.90 -1.98
N ASP A 169 39.32 -3.19 -1.11
CA ASP A 169 39.42 -4.29 -0.12
C ASP A 169 38.89 -5.63 -0.66
N ARG A 170 38.01 -5.62 -1.68
CA ARG A 170 37.39 -6.85 -2.20
C ARG A 170 38.33 -7.70 -3.05
N ASP A 171 39.43 -7.12 -3.52
CA ASP A 171 40.40 -7.79 -4.42
C ASP A 171 41.53 -8.51 -3.68
N ARG A 172 41.60 -8.44 -2.34
CA ARG A 172 42.65 -9.11 -1.54
C ARG A 172 42.12 -10.10 -0.49
N GLY A 173 40.85 -10.51 -0.61
CA GLY A 173 40.24 -11.49 0.31
C GLY A 173 40.48 -12.96 -0.05
N PHE A 174 41.09 -13.26 -1.20
CA PHE A 174 41.28 -14.64 -1.69
C PHE A 174 42.58 -14.81 -2.49
N GLU A 175 43.73 -14.56 -1.88
CA GLU A 175 44.96 -15.25 -2.30
C GLU A 175 45.60 -15.83 -1.04
N ARG A 176 45.58 -17.17 -0.96
CA ARG A 176 46.25 -17.98 0.07
C ARG A 176 47.71 -18.18 -0.30
#